data_AF-A0A7J2S6J1-F1
#
_entry.id   AF-A0A7J2S6J1-F1
#
_cell.length_a   1.000
_cell.length_b   1.000
_cell.length_c   1.000
_cell.angle_alpha   90.00
_cell.angle_beta   90.00
_cell.angle_gamma   90.00
#
_symmetry.space_group_name_H-M   'P 1'
#
loop_
_entity.id
_entity.type
_entity.pdbx_description
1 polymer ?
#
loop_
_entity_poly.entity_id
_entity_poly.type
_entity_poly.pdbx_seq_one_letter_code
_entity_poly.pdbx_strand_id
1 'polypeptide(L)'
;MEVNRVEEAISKINLKRVLIAGIIAGIVNTIYSILVCSGIIMPYLEEITGSDFWVENTVSHIAIMTAFSFSICILWAFGYALLYKGIPGVRLNKGVSYGFLLWILGILPQTVALHLHTNIWPEFNWIFLSLNSLIRWLIVGAVYAGIYKIE
;
A
#
# COMPACT_ATOMS: atom_id res chain seq x y z
N MET A 1 18.41 -25.97 11.40
CA MET A 1 19.48 -25.32 10.61
C MET A 1 18.96 -24.12 9.81
N GLU A 2 17.72 -24.10 9.33
CA GLU A 2 17.10 -22.91 8.69
C GLU A 2 16.69 -21.80 9.68
N VAL A 3 16.23 -22.14 10.88
CA VAL A 3 15.80 -21.15 11.90
C VAL A 3 16.92 -20.14 12.21
N ASN A 4 18.16 -20.62 12.39
CA ASN A 4 19.33 -19.78 12.64
C ASN A 4 19.62 -18.80 11.48
N ARG A 5 19.25 -19.12 10.23
CA ARG A 5 19.49 -18.23 9.07
C ARG A 5 18.49 -17.08 9.01
N VAL A 6 17.25 -17.30 9.46
CA VAL A 6 16.22 -16.25 9.51
C VAL A 6 16.55 -15.26 10.64
N GLU A 7 16.93 -15.76 11.82
CA GLU A 7 17.34 -14.91 12.95
C GLU A 7 18.55 -14.03 12.59
N GLU A 8 19.52 -14.59 11.87
CA GLU A 8 20.70 -13.84 11.41
C GLU A 8 20.39 -12.83 10.30
N ALA A 9 19.34 -13.06 9.51
CA ALA A 9 18.86 -12.10 8.51
C ALA A 9 18.13 -10.93 9.19
N ILE A 10 17.29 -11.23 10.19
CA ILE A 10 16.54 -10.22 10.96
C ILE A 10 17.50 -9.31 11.74
N SER A 11 18.56 -9.87 12.34
CA SER A 11 19.53 -9.08 13.11
C SER A 11 20.30 -8.06 12.27
N LYS A 12 20.40 -8.28 10.95
CA LYS A 12 21.04 -7.36 9.98
C LYS A 12 20.12 -6.25 9.50
N ILE A 13 18.83 -6.27 9.86
CA ILE A 13 17.86 -5.25 9.44
C ILE A 13 18.09 -3.96 10.25
N ASN A 14 18.27 -2.85 9.53
CA ASN A 14 18.31 -1.54 10.16
C ASN A 14 16.89 -1.05 10.47
N LEU A 15 16.42 -1.30 11.71
CA LEU A 15 15.07 -0.94 12.16
C LEU A 15 14.78 0.57 12.04
N LYS A 16 15.78 1.43 12.27
CA LYS A 16 15.63 2.88 12.09
C LYS A 16 15.28 3.22 10.63
N ARG A 17 15.93 2.56 9.65
CA ARG A 17 15.59 2.73 8.23
C ARG A 17 14.18 2.22 7.91
N VAL A 18 13.77 1.08 8.48
CA VAL A 18 12.40 0.56 8.33
C VAL A 18 11.38 1.60 8.79
N LEU A 19 11.57 2.17 9.98
CA LEU A 19 10.64 3.15 10.54
C LEU A 19 10.57 4.42 9.69
N ILE A 20 11.72 4.96 9.27
CA ILE A 20 11.77 6.15 8.40
C ILE A 20 11.07 5.84 7.06
N ALA A 21 11.36 4.68 6.46
CA ALA A 21 10.73 4.24 5.22
C ALA A 21 9.22 4.12 5.34
N GLY A 22 8.74 3.49 6.41
CA GLY A 22 7.32 3.33 6.70
C GLY A 22 6.60 4.67 6.94
N ILE A 23 7.20 5.59 7.71
CA ILE A 23 6.62 6.91 7.99
C ILE A 23 6.53 7.75 6.71
N ILE A 24 7.62 7.83 5.93
CA ILE A 24 7.62 8.62 4.69
C ILE A 24 6.64 8.02 3.67
N ALA A 25 6.64 6.69 3.53
CA ALA A 25 5.65 6.02 2.69
C ALA A 25 4.22 6.26 3.18
N GLY A 26 3.97 6.25 4.49
CA GLY A 26 2.67 6.57 5.09
C GLY A 26 2.19 7.98 4.75
N ILE A 27 3.08 8.98 4.77
CA ILE A 27 2.77 10.34 4.33
C ILE A 27 2.40 10.36 2.85
N VAL A 28 3.24 9.77 1.99
CA VAL A 28 2.99 9.71 0.53
C VAL A 28 1.68 8.98 0.23
N ASN A 29 1.42 7.88 0.94
CA ASN A 29 0.21 7.09 0.84
C ASN A 29 -1.04 7.88 1.24
N THR A 30 -0.93 8.70 2.29
CA THR A 30 -2.02 9.55 2.79
C THR A 30 -2.31 10.68 1.79
N ILE A 31 -1.27 11.35 1.28
CA ILE A 31 -1.42 12.39 0.25
C ILE A 31 -2.10 11.80 -0.99
N TYR A 32 -1.63 10.64 -1.46
CA TYR A 32 -2.24 9.95 -2.60
C TYR A 32 -3.72 9.65 -2.33
N SER A 33 -4.05 9.14 -1.13
CA SER A 33 -5.42 8.79 -0.77
C SER A 33 -6.34 10.02 -0.72
N ILE A 34 -5.85 11.16 -0.22
CA ILE A 34 -6.63 12.41 -0.23
C ILE A 34 -6.88 12.88 -1.67
N LEU A 35 -5.82 12.94 -2.49
CA LEU A 35 -5.93 13.45 -3.86
C LEU A 35 -6.82 12.57 -4.72
N VAL A 36 -6.69 11.26 -4.58
CA VAL A 36 -7.27 10.29 -5.50
C VAL A 36 -8.53 9.69 -4.92
N CYS A 37 -8.47 9.05 -3.74
CA CYS A 37 -9.66 8.44 -3.16
C CYS A 37 -10.71 9.51 -2.82
N SER A 38 -10.35 10.53 -2.04
CA SER A 38 -11.32 11.57 -1.65
C SER A 38 -11.60 12.57 -2.78
N GLY A 39 -10.60 12.93 -3.58
CA GLY A 39 -10.73 13.97 -4.60
C GLY A 39 -11.32 13.52 -5.94
N ILE A 40 -11.14 12.25 -6.33
CA ILE A 40 -11.55 11.75 -7.66
C ILE A 40 -12.54 10.59 -7.52
N ILE A 41 -12.23 9.61 -6.67
CA ILE A 41 -13.00 8.37 -6.61
C ILE A 41 -14.31 8.57 -5.83
N MET A 42 -14.28 9.17 -4.64
CA MET A 42 -15.48 9.30 -3.80
C MET A 42 -16.62 10.07 -4.48
N PRO A 43 -16.42 11.20 -5.19
CA PRO A 43 -17.51 11.87 -5.90
C PRO A 43 -18.19 10.96 -6.93
N TYR A 44 -17.40 10.20 -7.70
CA TYR A 44 -17.92 9.23 -8.66
C TYR A 44 -18.67 8.08 -7.96
N LEU A 45 -18.18 7.63 -6.82
CA LEU A 45 -18.84 6.58 -6.05
C LEU A 45 -20.15 7.05 -5.42
N GLU A 46 -20.18 8.25 -4.86
CA GLU A 46 -21.38 8.88 -4.29
C GLU A 46 -22.46 9.12 -5.37
N GLU A 47 -22.07 9.45 -6.60
CA GLU A 47 -23.00 9.59 -7.73
C GLU A 47 -23.73 8.26 -8.03
N ILE A 48 -23.03 7.13 -7.93
CA ILE A 48 -23.58 5.81 -8.25
C ILE A 48 -24.33 5.20 -7.06
N THR A 49 -23.80 5.30 -5.85
CA THR A 49 -24.35 4.61 -4.67
C THR A 49 -25.28 5.48 -3.82
N GLY A 50 -25.28 6.80 -4.04
CA GLY A 50 -25.89 7.78 -3.15
C GLY A 50 -25.02 8.08 -1.92
N SER A 51 -25.20 9.27 -1.34
CA SER A 51 -24.45 9.74 -0.16
C SER A 51 -24.72 8.92 1.10
N ASP A 52 -25.97 8.46 1.27
CA ASP A 52 -26.43 7.76 2.48
C ASP A 52 -25.85 6.34 2.60
N PHE A 53 -25.24 5.85 1.53
CA PHE A 53 -24.52 4.58 1.52
C PHE A 53 -23.20 4.64 2.29
N TRP A 54 -22.57 5.83 2.38
CA TRP A 54 -21.24 5.99 2.95
C TRP A 54 -21.30 6.46 4.41
N VAL A 55 -20.41 5.93 5.23
CA VAL A 55 -20.27 6.37 6.62
C VAL A 55 -19.68 7.78 6.67
N GLU A 56 -20.26 8.64 7.49
CA GLU A 56 -19.76 10.00 7.67
C GLU A 56 -18.31 10.02 8.19
N ASN A 57 -17.48 10.86 7.55
CA ASN A 57 -16.08 11.04 7.91
C ASN A 57 -15.94 11.86 9.19
N THR A 58 -16.11 11.21 10.33
CA THR A 58 -15.80 11.81 11.63
C THR A 58 -14.29 11.95 11.85
N VAL A 59 -13.88 12.86 12.74
CA VAL A 59 -12.47 13.05 13.10
C VAL A 59 -11.83 11.75 13.60
N SER A 60 -12.56 10.95 14.37
CA SER A 60 -12.08 9.65 14.87
C SER A 60 -11.90 8.64 13.74
N HIS A 61 -12.80 8.59 12.76
CA HIS A 61 -12.66 7.74 11.58
C HIS A 61 -11.37 8.06 10.82
N ILE A 62 -11.14 9.35 10.53
CA ILE A 62 -9.96 9.80 9.79
C ILE A 62 -8.67 9.46 10.57
N ALA A 63 -8.66 9.67 11.89
CA ALA A 63 -7.51 9.37 12.73
C ALA A 63 -7.18 7.87 12.73
N ILE A 64 -8.19 7.00 12.86
CA ILE A 64 -8.02 5.54 12.83
C ILE A 64 -7.49 5.10 11.47
N MET A 65 -8.11 5.54 10.37
CA MET A 65 -7.67 5.21 9.01
C MET A 65 -6.23 5.66 8.75
N THR A 66 -5.85 6.84 9.24
CA THR A 66 -4.48 7.35 9.14
C THR A 66 -3.52 6.47 9.94
N ALA A 67 -3.84 6.13 11.19
CA ALA A 67 -2.99 5.26 12.02
C ALA A 67 -2.77 3.87 11.38
N PHE A 68 -3.84 3.28 10.81
CA PHE A 68 -3.74 2.03 10.07
C PHE A 68 -2.89 2.16 8.80
N SER A 69 -3.05 3.25 8.05
CA SER A 69 -2.25 3.56 6.86
C SER A 69 -0.74 3.62 7.17
N PHE A 70 -0.36 4.27 8.27
CA PHE A 70 1.05 4.30 8.68
C PHE A 70 1.54 2.94 9.17
N SER A 71 0.72 2.22 9.96
CA SER A 71 1.06 0.90 10.46
C SER A 71 1.32 -0.09 9.33
N ILE A 72 0.46 -0.09 8.30
CA ILE A 72 0.62 -0.97 7.15
C ILE A 72 1.84 -0.58 6.30
N CYS A 73 2.13 0.72 6.13
CA CYS A 73 3.36 1.16 5.45
C CYS A 73 4.64 0.75 6.20
N ILE A 74 4.62 0.76 7.53
CA ILE A 74 5.76 0.26 8.33
C ILE A 74 5.92 -1.25 8.14
N LEU A 75 4.83 -2.02 8.18
CA LEU A 75 4.87 -3.47 7.92
C LEU A 75 5.38 -3.78 6.51
N TRP A 76 4.96 -3.02 5.50
CA TRP A 76 5.45 -3.20 4.14
C TRP A 76 6.90 -2.75 3.96
N ALA A 77 7.35 -1.71 4.65
CA ALA A 77 8.76 -1.34 4.69
C ALA A 77 9.62 -2.43 5.34
N PHE A 78 9.10 -3.09 6.39
CA PHE A 78 9.75 -4.23 7.01
C PHE A 78 9.83 -5.43 6.04
N GLY A 79 8.73 -5.74 5.34
CA GLY A 79 8.73 -6.73 4.27
C GLY A 79 9.74 -6.41 3.15
N TYR A 80 9.89 -5.13 2.79
CA TYR A 80 10.88 -4.70 1.80
C TYR A 80 12.29 -4.98 2.28
N ALA A 81 12.58 -4.70 3.55
CA ALA A 81 13.88 -4.95 4.16
C ALA A 81 14.23 -6.44 4.20
N LEU A 82 13.25 -7.29 4.57
CA LEU A 82 13.40 -8.74 4.59
C LEU A 82 13.68 -9.31 3.20
N LEU A 83 12.92 -8.86 2.21
CA LEU A 83 12.96 -9.40 0.85
C LEU A 83 13.96 -8.67 -0.05
N TYR A 84 14.71 -7.68 0.46
CA TYR A 84 15.56 -6.79 -0.33
C TYR A 84 16.49 -7.52 -1.31
N LYS A 85 17.04 -8.67 -0.90
CA LYS A 85 17.93 -9.48 -1.75
C LYS A 85 17.20 -10.29 -2.83
N GLY A 86 15.94 -10.67 -2.58
CA GLY A 86 15.14 -11.48 -3.49
C GLY A 86 14.29 -10.67 -4.47
N ILE A 87 14.09 -9.37 -4.24
CA ILE A 87 13.31 -8.53 -5.14
C ILE A 87 14.12 -8.26 -6.43
N PRO A 88 13.56 -8.53 -7.63
CA PRO A 88 14.25 -8.31 -8.88
C PRO A 88 14.48 -6.82 -9.16
N GLY A 89 15.53 -6.52 -9.93
CA GLY A 89 15.87 -5.17 -10.36
C GLY A 89 16.95 -4.48 -9.52
N VAL A 90 17.35 -3.30 -9.98
CA VAL A 90 18.44 -2.50 -9.40
C VAL A 90 17.90 -1.11 -9.06
N ARG A 91 18.31 -0.56 -7.91
CA ARG A 91 17.92 0.79 -7.46
C ARG A 91 16.40 0.95 -7.38
N LEU A 92 15.86 2.00 -8.03
CA LEU A 92 14.44 2.32 -8.04
C LEU A 92 13.60 1.20 -8.66
N ASN A 93 14.12 0.46 -9.65
CA ASN A 93 13.41 -0.67 -10.26
C ASN A 93 13.13 -1.79 -9.25
N LYS A 94 13.97 -1.94 -8.23
CA LYS A 94 13.72 -2.88 -7.14
C LYS A 94 12.52 -2.44 -6.31
N GLY A 95 12.42 -1.15 -5.99
CA GLY A 95 11.26 -0.57 -5.32
C GLY A 95 9.97 -0.73 -6.11
N VAL A 96 10.00 -0.40 -7.39
CA VAL A 96 8.86 -0.55 -8.31
C VAL A 96 8.44 -2.02 -8.41
N SER A 97 9.39 -2.95 -8.54
CA SER A 97 9.10 -4.39 -8.57
C SER A 97 8.45 -4.86 -7.27
N TYR A 98 8.93 -4.37 -6.12
CA TYR A 98 8.28 -4.66 -4.85
C TYR A 98 6.87 -4.09 -4.76
N GLY A 99 6.66 -2.83 -5.19
CA GLY A 99 5.33 -2.22 -5.25
C GLY A 99 4.37 -3.03 -6.11
N PHE A 100 4.85 -3.54 -7.25
CA PHE A 100 4.08 -4.44 -8.10
C PHE A 100 3.75 -5.76 -7.40
N LEU A 101 4.70 -6.35 -6.66
CA LEU A 101 4.45 -7.56 -5.85
C LEU A 101 3.42 -7.32 -4.74
N LEU A 102 3.48 -6.16 -4.07
CA LEU A 102 2.46 -5.78 -3.07
C LEU A 102 1.07 -5.67 -3.70
N TRP A 103 1.00 -5.06 -4.88
CA TRP A 103 -0.26 -4.95 -5.60
C TRP A 103 -0.81 -6.32 -6.02
N ILE A 104 0.00 -7.17 -6.66
CA ILE A 104 -0.48 -8.45 -7.20
C ILE A 104 -0.82 -9.47 -6.11
N LEU A 105 -0.08 -9.49 -4.99
CA LEU A 105 -0.26 -10.48 -3.92
C LEU A 105 -1.20 -9.98 -2.82
N GLY A 106 -1.27 -8.67 -2.58
CA GLY A 106 -2.09 -8.10 -1.51
C GLY A 106 -3.41 -7.56 -2.03
N ILE A 107 -3.35 -6.65 -3.00
CA ILE A 107 -4.46 -5.71 -3.28
C ILE A 107 -5.35 -6.18 -4.41
N LEU A 108 -4.76 -6.71 -5.49
CA LEU A 108 -5.51 -7.26 -6.60
C LEU A 108 -6.43 -8.40 -6.14
N PRO A 109 -5.98 -9.40 -5.35
CA PRO A 109 -6.86 -10.47 -4.87
C PRO A 109 -7.99 -9.94 -4.00
N GLN A 110 -7.70 -8.97 -3.12
CA GLN A 110 -8.73 -8.33 -2.29
C GLN A 110 -9.78 -7.60 -3.14
N THR A 111 -9.34 -6.88 -4.18
CA THR A 111 -10.24 -6.10 -5.05
C THR A 111 -11.12 -7.02 -5.89
N VAL A 112 -10.54 -8.10 -6.43
CA VAL A 112 -11.28 -9.14 -7.15
C VAL A 112 -12.24 -9.88 -6.23
N ALA A 113 -11.81 -10.28 -5.04
CA ALA A 113 -12.68 -10.94 -4.06
C ALA A 113 -13.87 -10.04 -3.69
N LEU A 114 -13.62 -8.75 -3.47
CA LEU A 114 -14.68 -7.80 -3.16
C LEU A 114 -15.69 -7.69 -4.31
N HIS A 115 -15.23 -7.68 -5.56
CA HIS A 115 -16.12 -7.72 -6.73
C HIS A 115 -16.92 -9.03 -6.84
N LEU A 116 -16.30 -10.18 -6.59
CA LEU A 116 -16.97 -11.48 -6.67
C LEU A 116 -17.98 -11.73 -5.54
N HIS A 117 -17.82 -11.06 -4.39
CA HIS A 117 -18.62 -11.29 -3.19
C HIS A 117 -19.61 -10.18 -2.86
N THR A 118 -19.71 -9.12 -3.67
CA THR A 118 -20.66 -8.02 -3.41
C THR A 118 -21.58 -7.77 -4.59
N ASN A 119 -22.88 -7.71 -4.31
CA ASN A 119 -23.92 -7.32 -5.29
C ASN A 119 -24.05 -5.79 -5.42
N ILE A 120 -23.23 -5.05 -4.68
CA ILE A 120 -23.24 -3.58 -4.59
C ILE A 120 -22.64 -2.98 -5.88
N TRP A 121 -21.96 -3.79 -6.69
CA TRP A 121 -20.97 -3.38 -7.68
C TRP A 121 -21.22 -3.72 -9.17
N PRO A 122 -22.45 -3.94 -9.71
CA PRO A 122 -22.61 -4.14 -11.15
C PRO A 122 -22.10 -2.96 -12.00
N GLU A 123 -22.24 -1.73 -11.50
CA GLU A 123 -21.83 -0.50 -12.19
C GLU A 123 -20.45 0.01 -11.75
N PHE A 124 -19.84 -0.65 -10.76
CA PHE A 124 -18.61 -0.20 -10.13
C PHE A 124 -17.39 -0.71 -10.88
N ASN A 125 -16.56 0.21 -11.39
CA ASN A 125 -15.38 -0.13 -12.17
C ASN A 125 -14.22 -0.61 -11.28
N TRP A 126 -14.27 -1.88 -10.84
CA TRP A 126 -13.23 -2.50 -10.01
C TRP A 126 -11.85 -2.50 -10.70
N ILE A 127 -11.82 -2.51 -12.04
CA ILE A 127 -10.58 -2.41 -12.83
C ILE A 127 -9.92 -1.06 -12.58
N PHE A 128 -10.68 0.03 -12.62
CA PHE A 128 -10.18 1.37 -12.36
C PHE A 128 -9.57 1.48 -10.96
N LEU A 129 -10.24 0.98 -9.92
CA LEU A 129 -9.70 0.96 -8.56
C LEU A 129 -8.44 0.10 -8.42
N SER A 130 -8.44 -1.06 -9.08
CA SER A 130 -7.27 -1.94 -9.10
C SER A 130 -6.07 -1.24 -9.74
N LEU A 131 -6.25 -0.61 -10.92
CA LEU A 131 -5.19 0.15 -11.59
C LEU A 131 -4.74 1.37 -10.78
N ASN A 132 -5.67 2.05 -10.12
CA ASN A 132 -5.36 3.17 -9.25
C ASN A 132 -4.47 2.73 -8.07
N SER A 133 -4.86 1.62 -7.43
CA SER A 133 -4.06 1.03 -6.36
C SER A 133 -2.69 0.56 -6.86
N LEU A 134 -2.58 0.05 -8.09
CA LEU A 134 -1.29 -0.30 -8.70
C LEU A 134 -0.37 0.92 -8.69
N ILE A 135 -0.81 2.05 -9.25
CA ILE A 135 -0.02 3.30 -9.31
C ILE A 135 0.44 3.70 -7.91
N ARG A 136 -0.48 3.70 -6.93
CA ARG A 136 -0.18 4.00 -5.53
C ARG A 136 0.93 3.11 -4.98
N TRP A 137 0.86 1.80 -5.19
CA TRP A 137 1.84 0.85 -4.65
C TRP A 137 3.18 0.89 -5.39
N LEU A 138 3.20 1.22 -6.69
CA LEU A 138 4.45 1.50 -7.40
C LEU A 138 5.17 2.72 -6.81
N ILE A 139 4.44 3.78 -6.50
CA ILE A 139 4.99 4.99 -5.86
C ILE A 139 5.54 4.66 -4.46
N VAL A 140 4.75 3.96 -3.64
CA VAL A 140 5.18 3.54 -2.30
C VAL A 140 6.41 2.62 -2.36
N GLY A 141 6.46 1.69 -3.30
CA GLY A 141 7.62 0.84 -3.54
C GLY A 141 8.86 1.65 -3.93
N ALA A 142 8.70 2.66 -4.80
CA ALA A 142 9.79 3.58 -5.17
C ALA A 142 10.31 4.38 -3.96
N VAL A 143 9.43 4.81 -3.04
CA VAL A 143 9.82 5.46 -1.78
C VAL A 143 10.70 4.54 -0.93
N TYR A 144 10.33 3.27 -0.79
CA TYR A 144 11.14 2.31 -0.04
C TYR A 144 12.55 2.16 -0.64
N ALA A 145 12.66 1.98 -1.95
CA ALA A 145 13.96 1.91 -2.62
C ALA A 145 14.78 3.19 -2.50
N GLY A 146 14.11 4.36 -2.54
CA GLY A 146 14.76 5.66 -2.38
C GLY A 146 15.40 5.85 -1.00
N ILE A 147 14.81 5.27 0.05
CA ILE A 147 15.29 5.39 1.44
C ILE A 147 16.31 4.30 1.76
N TYR A 148 16.10 3.09 1.28
CA TYR A 148 17.05 1.99 1.46
C TYR A 148 18.33 2.13 0.62
N LYS A 149 18.41 3.17 -0.24
CA LYS A 149 19.53 3.55 -1.11
C LYS A 149 20.56 2.45 -1.36
N ILE A 150 20.44 1.86 -2.54
CA ILE A 150 21.54 1.60 -3.48
C ILE A 150 22.91 1.42 -2.80
N GLU A 151 23.12 0.24 -2.22
CA GLU A 151 24.44 -0.40 -2.27
C GLU A 151 24.51 -1.22 -3.56
#